data_AF-A0AAP1E356-F1
#
_entry.id   AF-A0AAP1E356-F1
#
_cell.length_a   1.000
_cell.length_b   1.000
_cell.length_c   1.000
_cell.angle_alpha   90.00
_cell.angle_beta   90.00
_cell.angle_gamma   90.00
#
_symmetry.space_group_name_H-M   'P 1'
#
loop_
_entity.id
_entity.type
_entity.pdbx_description
1 polymer ?
#
loop_
_entity_poly.entity_id
_entity_poly.type
_entity_poly.pdbx_seq_one_letter_code
_entity_poly.pdbx_strand_id
1 'polypeptide(L)'
;MAELENRKQFAQLLAPGVKTLKLHPDYKVRRKKNEKTGQSYIDKIALQLGVSPNTIKSWIGQMGANYIPGRIDDGKLFGMIWIILEKTDLDIEWLTDLLETTTIPVIKPALPVWAASCLKKAKILRKDGLFGAPSEDEIENVVKRLFHDRPGHETNALTEQPITHNLPSRWSGRFIGRSFDMEAIRQWMLSPSPVCLITGWAGMGKTTVTLEAAYSCVGDTSDWPAFNSIIGVALIGKD
;
A
#
# COMPACT_ATOMS: atom_id res chain seq x y z
N MET A 1 -10.54 -2.08 -6.00
CA MET A 1 -11.27 -3.12 -5.25
C MET A 1 -10.39 -4.35 -5.25
N ALA A 2 -10.09 -4.87 -4.07
CA ALA A 2 -9.25 -6.03 -3.86
C ALA A 2 -10.07 -7.28 -4.10
N GLU A 3 -9.59 -8.17 -4.96
CA GLU A 3 -10.13 -9.53 -5.06
C GLU A 3 -9.39 -10.42 -4.07
N LEU A 4 -10.12 -11.27 -3.35
CA LEU A 4 -9.54 -12.21 -2.38
C LEU A 4 -9.23 -13.53 -3.09
N GLU A 5 -7.96 -13.72 -3.45
CA GLU A 5 -7.47 -14.93 -4.12
C GLU A 5 -7.52 -16.14 -3.18
N ASN A 6 -7.12 -15.95 -1.91
CA ASN A 6 -7.23 -16.96 -0.87
C ASN A 6 -8.14 -16.51 0.28
N ARG A 7 -9.45 -16.62 0.06
CA ARG A 7 -10.49 -16.19 1.03
C ARG A 7 -10.33 -16.80 2.42
N LYS A 8 -9.98 -18.09 2.51
CA LYS A 8 -9.84 -18.78 3.79
C LYS A 8 -8.64 -18.26 4.56
N GLN A 9 -7.49 -18.14 3.88
CA GLN A 9 -6.27 -17.62 4.49
C GLN A 9 -6.43 -16.15 4.88
N PHE A 10 -7.07 -15.32 4.04
CA PHE A 10 -7.41 -13.93 4.35
C PHE A 10 -8.16 -13.84 5.68
N ALA A 11 -9.25 -14.60 5.84
CA ALA A 11 -10.04 -14.58 7.06
C ALA A 11 -9.26 -15.10 8.27
N GLN A 12 -8.39 -16.11 8.08
CA GLN A 12 -7.53 -16.65 9.14
C GLN A 12 -6.49 -15.64 9.63
N LEU A 13 -5.93 -14.81 8.76
CA LEU A 13 -4.97 -13.75 9.10
C LEU A 13 -5.67 -12.52 9.71
N LEU A 14 -6.86 -12.17 9.22
CA LEU A 14 -7.60 -11.01 9.69
C LEU A 14 -8.25 -11.25 11.07
N ALA A 15 -8.78 -12.45 11.33
CA ALA A 15 -9.54 -12.74 12.54
C ALA A 15 -8.75 -12.52 13.85
N PRO A 16 -7.47 -12.92 13.98
CA PRO A 16 -6.65 -12.60 15.15
C PRO A 16 -6.52 -11.09 15.38
N GLY A 17 -6.23 -10.31 14.34
CA GLY A 17 -6.10 -8.84 14.45
C GLY A 17 -7.40 -8.15 14.87
N VAL A 18 -8.55 -8.64 14.40
CA VAL A 18 -9.86 -8.14 14.88
C VAL A 18 -10.14 -8.57 16.31
N LYS A 19 -9.70 -9.76 16.73
CA LYS A 19 -9.91 -10.25 18.10
C LYS A 19 -9.05 -9.52 19.12
N THR A 20 -7.82 -9.11 18.79
CA THR A 20 -6.95 -8.35 19.70
C THR A 20 -7.54 -6.99 20.05
N LEU A 21 -8.26 -6.35 19.12
CA LEU A 21 -9.00 -5.11 19.38
C LEU A 21 -9.99 -5.23 20.54
N LYS A 22 -10.60 -6.41 20.77
CA LYS A 22 -11.53 -6.63 21.89
C LYS A 22 -10.92 -6.27 23.26
N LEU A 23 -9.60 -6.44 23.41
CA LEU A 23 -8.86 -6.18 24.65
C LEU A 23 -8.45 -4.70 24.77
N HIS A 24 -8.44 -3.94 23.67
CA HIS A 24 -8.04 -2.55 23.66
C HIS A 24 -9.08 -1.66 24.39
N PRO A 25 -8.65 -0.68 25.23
CA PRO A 25 -9.54 0.19 26.01
C PRO A 25 -10.66 0.84 25.19
N ASP A 26 -10.34 1.32 23.98
CA ASP A 26 -11.29 1.99 23.08
C ASP A 26 -12.45 1.09 22.63
N TYR A 27 -12.23 -0.22 22.60
CA TYR A 27 -13.19 -1.23 22.14
C TYR A 27 -13.76 -2.06 23.30
N LYS A 28 -13.25 -1.87 24.52
CA LYS A 28 -13.76 -2.55 25.71
C LYS A 28 -15.24 -2.21 25.92
N VAL A 29 -16.06 -3.24 25.96
CA VAL A 29 -17.51 -3.11 26.15
C VAL A 29 -17.78 -2.86 27.64
N ARG A 30 -18.12 -1.62 28.01
CA ARG A 30 -18.64 -1.32 29.36
C ARG A 30 -20.11 -1.70 29.40
N ARG A 31 -20.44 -2.84 30.02
CA ARG A 31 -21.84 -3.20 30.30
C ARG A 31 -22.37 -2.28 31.40
N LYS A 32 -23.27 -1.35 31.07
CA LYS A 32 -24.11 -0.70 32.07
C LYS A 32 -25.19 -1.69 32.50
N LYS A 33 -25.42 -1.81 33.81
CA LYS A 33 -26.28 -2.83 34.46
C LYS A 33 -27.75 -2.84 33.96
N ASN A 34 -28.19 -1.82 33.22
CA ASN A 34 -29.57 -1.63 32.76
C ASN A 34 -29.77 -1.56 31.24
N GLU A 35 -28.73 -1.72 30.40
CA GLU A 35 -28.87 -1.72 28.94
C GLU A 35 -28.62 -3.12 28.37
N LYS A 36 -29.65 -3.72 27.76
CA LYS A 36 -29.56 -5.05 27.12
C LYS A 36 -28.69 -5.07 25.85
N THR A 37 -28.30 -3.90 25.33
CA THR A 37 -27.58 -3.73 24.06
C THR A 37 -26.34 -2.89 24.25
N GLY A 38 -25.36 -3.40 25.01
CA GLY A 38 -24.02 -2.82 24.98
C GLY A 38 -23.41 -3.02 23.59
N GLN A 39 -23.01 -1.93 22.92
CA GLN A 39 -22.40 -1.98 21.60
C GLN A 39 -21.15 -2.85 21.62
N SER A 40 -21.12 -3.91 20.81
CA SER A 40 -19.99 -4.83 20.76
C SER A 40 -18.77 -4.16 20.12
N TYR A 41 -17.57 -4.72 20.34
CA TYR A 41 -16.37 -4.22 19.66
C TYR A 41 -16.50 -4.33 18.13
N ILE A 42 -17.20 -5.35 17.62
CA ILE A 42 -17.51 -5.50 16.19
C ILE A 42 -18.38 -4.34 15.71
N ASP A 43 -19.37 -3.92 16.50
CA ASP A 43 -20.26 -2.81 16.14
C ASP A 43 -19.49 -1.48 16.10
N LYS A 44 -18.49 -1.29 16.98
CA LYS A 44 -17.61 -0.12 16.95
C LYS A 44 -16.73 -0.09 15.70
N ILE A 45 -16.13 -1.23 15.35
CA ILE A 45 -15.33 -1.36 14.12
C ILE A 45 -16.21 -1.13 12.89
N ALA A 46 -17.40 -1.73 12.85
CA ALA A 46 -18.36 -1.59 11.76
C ALA A 46 -18.80 -0.12 11.59
N LEU A 47 -19.05 0.59 12.69
CA LEU A 47 -19.37 2.01 12.68
C LEU A 47 -18.21 2.84 12.11
N GLN A 48 -16.98 2.61 12.59
CA GLN A 48 -15.79 3.31 12.08
C GLN A 48 -15.53 3.04 10.60
N LEU A 49 -15.86 1.85 10.11
CA LEU A 49 -15.74 1.51 8.70
C LEU A 49 -16.96 1.92 7.88
N GLY A 50 -18.08 2.33 8.49
CA GLY A 50 -19.33 2.60 7.77
C GLY A 50 -19.84 1.38 7.02
N VAL A 51 -19.88 0.22 7.69
CA VAL A 51 -20.42 -1.05 7.19
C VAL A 51 -21.29 -1.72 8.25
N SER A 52 -21.96 -2.81 7.91
CA SER A 52 -22.73 -3.57 8.90
C SER A 52 -21.82 -4.46 9.77
N PRO A 53 -22.20 -4.77 11.02
CA PRO A 53 -21.48 -5.75 11.85
C PRO A 53 -21.36 -7.14 11.20
N ASN A 54 -22.36 -7.54 10.39
CA ASN A 54 -22.33 -8.80 9.65
C ASN A 54 -21.26 -8.80 8.56
N THR A 55 -20.98 -7.66 7.93
CA THR A 55 -19.89 -7.51 6.98
C THR A 55 -18.55 -7.85 7.64
N ILE A 56 -18.31 -7.33 8.85
CA ILE A 56 -17.10 -7.64 9.62
C ILE A 56 -17.03 -9.13 9.97
N LYS A 57 -18.13 -9.70 10.49
CA LYS A 57 -18.21 -11.14 10.84
C LYS A 57 -17.97 -12.05 9.63
N SER A 58 -18.42 -11.63 8.45
CA SER A 58 -18.18 -12.31 7.18
C SER A 58 -16.69 -12.28 6.80
N TRP A 59 -16.02 -11.13 6.92
CA TRP A 59 -14.60 -10.98 6.58
C TRP A 59 -13.68 -11.82 7.45
N ILE A 60 -13.98 -11.95 8.75
CA ILE A 60 -13.22 -12.78 9.69
C ILE A 60 -13.66 -14.25 9.70
N GLY A 61 -14.55 -14.65 8.77
CA GLY A 61 -15.01 -16.03 8.62
C GLY A 61 -15.92 -16.54 9.74
N GLN A 62 -16.39 -15.68 10.65
CA GLN A 62 -17.26 -16.07 11.77
C GLN A 62 -18.64 -16.57 11.30
N MET A 63 -19.09 -16.15 10.11
CA MET A 63 -20.32 -16.63 9.49
C MET A 63 -20.15 -17.94 8.70
N GLY A 64 -18.92 -18.46 8.58
CA GLY A 64 -18.58 -19.63 7.77
C GLY A 64 -17.88 -19.25 6.46
N ALA A 65 -17.11 -20.18 5.90
CA ALA A 65 -16.23 -19.92 4.76
C ALA A 65 -16.97 -19.42 3.50
N ASN A 66 -18.20 -19.88 3.28
CA ASN A 66 -19.02 -19.49 2.13
C ASN A 66 -19.48 -18.03 2.18
N TYR A 67 -19.43 -17.40 3.36
CA TYR A 67 -19.82 -16.02 3.55
C TYR A 67 -18.65 -15.04 3.43
N ILE A 68 -17.41 -15.53 3.33
CA ILE A 68 -16.24 -14.67 3.09
C ILE A 68 -16.36 -14.12 1.66
N PRO A 69 -16.33 -12.79 1.45
CA PRO A 69 -16.58 -12.20 0.15
C PRO A 69 -15.46 -12.56 -0.83
N GLY A 70 -15.75 -12.51 -2.13
CA GLY A 70 -14.72 -12.59 -3.16
C GLY A 70 -14.00 -11.27 -3.43
N ARG A 71 -14.60 -10.14 -3.06
CA ARG A 71 -14.09 -8.80 -3.31
C ARG A 71 -14.39 -7.87 -2.14
N ILE A 72 -13.48 -6.95 -1.85
CA ILE A 72 -13.63 -5.91 -0.83
C ILE A 72 -13.24 -4.55 -1.45
N ASP A 73 -13.96 -3.49 -1.10
CA ASP A 73 -13.56 -2.12 -1.47
C ASP A 73 -12.22 -1.76 -0.83
N ASP A 74 -11.30 -1.17 -1.60
CA ASP A 74 -9.93 -0.89 -1.13
C ASP A 74 -9.96 0.02 0.10
N GLY A 75 -10.82 1.04 0.08
CA GLY A 75 -10.94 1.97 1.20
C GLY A 75 -11.39 1.28 2.48
N LYS A 76 -12.30 0.30 2.37
CA LYS A 76 -12.79 -0.45 3.53
C LYS A 76 -11.80 -1.52 3.99
N LEU A 77 -11.08 -2.16 3.07
CA LEU A 77 -10.00 -3.10 3.40
C LEU A 77 -8.86 -2.38 4.12
N PHE A 78 -8.32 -1.31 3.54
CA PHE A 78 -7.27 -0.51 4.17
C PHE A 78 -7.76 0.20 5.42
N GLY A 79 -9.06 0.55 5.51
CA GLY A 79 -9.67 1.03 6.75
C GLY A 79 -9.62 -0.01 7.87
N MET A 80 -9.92 -1.27 7.57
CA MET A 80 -9.84 -2.35 8.56
C MET A 80 -8.40 -2.59 9.00
N ILE A 81 -7.48 -2.63 8.03
CA ILE A 81 -6.03 -2.75 8.28
C ILE A 81 -5.58 -1.61 9.19
N TRP A 82 -5.97 -0.37 8.87
CA TRP A 82 -5.66 0.81 9.68
C TRP A 82 -6.13 0.65 11.13
N ILE A 83 -7.41 0.32 11.35
CA ILE A 83 -7.98 0.18 12.70
C ILE A 83 -7.21 -0.84 13.53
N ILE A 84 -6.81 -1.96 12.91
CA ILE A 84 -6.03 -3.00 13.58
C ILE A 84 -4.63 -2.47 13.89
N LEU A 85 -3.91 -1.95 12.89
CA LEU A 85 -2.54 -1.49 13.07
C LEU A 85 -2.46 -0.35 14.07
N GLU A 86 -3.32 0.67 14.00
CA GLU A 86 -3.31 1.81 14.93
C GLU A 86 -3.44 1.40 16.41
N LYS A 87 -4.06 0.25 16.70
CA LYS A 87 -4.46 -0.16 18.05
C LYS A 87 -3.82 -1.46 18.54
N THR A 88 -2.96 -2.09 17.74
CA THR A 88 -2.35 -3.38 18.04
C THR A 88 -0.91 -3.45 17.55
N ASP A 89 -0.07 -4.24 18.21
CA ASP A 89 1.36 -4.40 17.88
C ASP A 89 1.63 -5.44 16.79
N LEU A 90 0.72 -5.53 15.81
CA LEU A 90 0.99 -6.30 14.59
C LEU A 90 2.06 -5.58 13.77
N ASP A 91 2.94 -6.38 13.20
CA ASP A 91 4.11 -5.92 12.46
C ASP A 91 3.84 -5.80 10.95
N ILE A 92 4.90 -5.46 10.22
CA ILE A 92 4.85 -5.34 8.76
C ILE A 92 4.62 -6.69 8.07
N GLU A 93 5.01 -7.81 8.69
CA GLU A 93 4.82 -9.16 8.13
C GLU A 93 3.35 -9.53 8.09
N TRP A 94 2.60 -9.22 9.16
CA TRP A 94 1.14 -9.39 9.15
C TRP A 94 0.47 -8.60 8.01
N LEU A 95 0.93 -7.37 7.74
CA LEU A 95 0.39 -6.56 6.65
C LEU A 95 0.70 -7.20 5.28
N THR A 96 1.94 -7.63 5.05
CA THR A 96 2.34 -8.25 3.79
C THR A 96 1.62 -9.56 3.56
N ASP A 97 1.54 -10.43 4.57
CA ASP A 97 0.88 -11.73 4.50
C ASP A 97 -0.62 -11.58 4.22
N LEU A 98 -1.27 -10.60 4.86
CA LEU A 98 -2.68 -10.33 4.61
C LEU A 98 -2.90 -9.86 3.16
N LEU A 99 -2.10 -8.92 2.67
CA LEU A 99 -2.24 -8.38 1.31
C LEU A 99 -1.90 -9.42 0.23
N GLU A 100 -1.01 -10.37 0.50
CA GLU A 100 -0.68 -11.50 -0.40
C GLU A 100 -1.85 -12.47 -0.62
N THR A 101 -2.87 -12.45 0.24
CA THR A 101 -4.11 -13.21 0.00
C THR A 101 -5.06 -12.50 -0.95
N THR A 102 -4.67 -11.35 -1.50
CA THR A 102 -5.46 -10.48 -2.36
C THR A 102 -4.73 -10.15 -3.66
N THR A 103 -5.43 -9.55 -4.63
CA THR A 103 -4.84 -9.03 -5.87
C THR A 103 -4.04 -7.73 -5.71
N ILE A 104 -3.90 -7.20 -4.49
CA ILE A 104 -3.11 -5.97 -4.25
C ILE A 104 -1.61 -6.31 -4.32
N PRO A 105 -0.82 -5.59 -5.12
CA PRO A 105 0.61 -5.86 -5.22
C PRO A 105 1.34 -5.54 -3.91
N VAL A 106 2.18 -6.48 -3.48
CA VAL A 106 3.02 -6.38 -2.28
C VAL A 106 4.48 -6.21 -2.69
N ILE A 107 5.16 -5.23 -2.07
CA ILE A 107 6.59 -5.00 -2.29
C ILE A 107 7.38 -5.79 -1.25
N LYS A 108 8.38 -6.56 -1.71
CA LYS A 108 9.31 -7.33 -0.87
C LYS A 108 10.76 -6.88 -1.11
N PRO A 109 11.51 -6.47 -0.07
CA PRO A 109 11.04 -6.24 1.29
C PRO A 109 10.07 -5.04 1.35
N ALA A 110 9.13 -5.07 2.29
CA ALA A 110 8.21 -3.95 2.49
C ALA A 110 8.99 -2.67 2.85
N LEU A 111 8.58 -1.55 2.25
CA LEU A 111 9.20 -0.25 2.46
C LEU A 111 8.27 0.66 3.27
N PRO A 112 8.82 1.55 4.13
CA PRO A 112 8.00 2.52 4.88
C PRO A 112 7.09 3.38 3.99
N VAL A 113 7.61 3.84 2.85
CA VAL A 113 6.84 4.66 1.90
C VAL A 113 5.68 3.87 1.29
N TRP A 114 5.90 2.59 0.97
CA TRP A 114 4.84 1.71 0.45
C TRP A 114 3.75 1.48 1.49
N ALA A 115 4.14 1.18 2.75
CA ALA A 115 3.19 1.02 3.84
C ALA A 115 2.38 2.31 4.05
N ALA A 116 3.02 3.48 4.04
CA ALA A 116 2.34 4.76 4.13
C ALA A 116 1.32 4.95 2.98
N SER A 117 1.71 4.69 1.73
CA SER A 117 0.81 4.76 0.57
C SER A 117 -0.38 3.80 0.66
N CYS A 118 -0.20 2.62 1.24
CA CYS A 118 -1.30 1.70 1.54
C CYS A 118 -2.25 2.30 2.59
N LEU A 119 -1.73 2.84 3.69
CA LEU A 119 -2.54 3.40 4.77
C LEU A 119 -3.27 4.70 4.37
N LYS A 120 -2.73 5.49 3.43
CA LYS A 120 -3.43 6.65 2.83
C LYS A 120 -4.72 6.27 2.10
N LYS A 121 -4.86 5.01 1.66
CA LYS A 121 -6.08 4.52 1.00
C LYS A 121 -7.19 4.18 1.99
N ALA A 122 -6.90 4.09 3.28
CA ALA A 122 -7.88 3.77 4.30
C ALA A 122 -9.04 4.78 4.29
N LYS A 123 -10.26 4.29 4.46
CA LYS A 123 -11.46 5.12 4.65
C LYS A 123 -12.13 4.76 5.96
N ILE A 124 -11.93 5.61 6.96
CA ILE A 124 -12.49 5.47 8.32
C ILE A 124 -13.31 6.71 8.69
N LEU A 125 -14.22 6.55 9.64
CA LEU A 125 -14.91 7.66 10.30
C LEU A 125 -13.90 8.39 11.20
N ARG A 126 -13.53 9.60 10.81
CA ARG A 126 -12.59 10.45 11.55
C ARG A 126 -13.29 11.19 12.68
N LYS A 127 -12.50 11.86 13.53
CA LYS A 127 -12.99 12.64 14.68
C LYS A 127 -13.88 13.82 14.28
N ASP A 128 -13.74 14.32 13.05
CA ASP A 128 -14.58 15.35 12.45
C ASP A 128 -15.97 14.84 12.00
N GLY A 129 -16.24 13.53 12.14
CA GLY A 129 -17.48 12.88 11.74
C GLY A 129 -17.57 12.56 10.25
N LEU A 130 -16.51 12.81 9.48
CA LEU A 130 -16.45 12.52 8.05
C LEU A 130 -15.66 11.23 7.78
N PHE A 131 -16.01 10.57 6.67
CA PHE A 131 -15.23 9.43 6.18
C PHE A 131 -14.05 9.93 5.35
N GLY A 132 -12.84 9.50 5.71
CA GLY A 132 -11.63 9.88 5.00
C GLY A 132 -10.41 9.07 5.43
N ALA A 133 -9.27 9.43 4.86
CA ALA A 133 -7.98 8.88 5.28
C ALA A 133 -7.59 9.38 6.67
N PRO A 134 -6.81 8.60 7.44
CA PRO A 134 -6.13 9.09 8.64
C PRO A 134 -5.23 10.28 8.30
N SER A 135 -4.86 11.09 9.30
CA SER A 135 -3.93 12.20 9.05
C SER A 135 -2.53 11.69 8.69
N GLU A 136 -1.74 12.50 7.99
CA GLU A 136 -0.35 12.16 7.66
C GLU A 136 0.47 11.85 8.92
N ASP A 137 0.28 12.63 10.00
CA ASP A 137 0.96 12.39 11.28
C ASP A 137 0.56 11.05 11.93
N GLU A 138 -0.72 10.68 11.85
CA GLU A 138 -1.19 9.38 12.34
C GLU A 138 -0.53 8.25 11.55
N ILE A 139 -0.48 8.37 10.22
CA ILE A 139 0.14 7.39 9.32
C ILE A 139 1.64 7.26 9.61
N GLU A 140 2.34 8.38 9.75
CA GLU A 140 3.78 8.39 10.03
C GLU A 140 4.09 7.67 11.34
N ASN A 141 3.29 7.88 12.39
CA ASN A 141 3.45 7.20 13.68
C ASN A 141 3.27 5.68 13.57
N VAL A 142 2.24 5.23 12.85
CA VAL A 142 2.01 3.79 12.63
C VAL A 142 3.15 3.19 11.81
N VAL A 143 3.57 3.84 10.73
CA VAL A 143 4.67 3.39 9.88
C VAL A 143 5.97 3.30 10.68
N LYS A 144 6.35 4.34 11.42
CA LYS A 144 7.53 4.31 12.28
C LYS A 144 7.53 3.07 13.17
N ARG A 145 6.42 2.78 13.85
CA ARG A 145 6.31 1.59 14.71
C ARG A 145 6.43 0.26 13.96
N LEU A 146 5.83 0.14 12.77
CA LEU A 146 5.94 -1.08 11.93
C LEU A 146 7.39 -1.42 11.56
N PHE A 147 8.28 -0.43 11.56
CA PHE A 147 9.69 -0.58 11.18
C PHE A 147 10.69 -0.32 12.33
N HIS A 148 10.24 -0.02 13.56
CA HIS A 148 11.11 0.30 14.70
C HIS A 148 11.76 -0.93 15.35
N ASP A 149 11.11 -2.10 15.35
CA ASP A 149 11.60 -3.31 16.05
C ASP A 149 12.61 -4.15 15.26
N ARG A 150 13.26 -3.58 14.24
CA ARG A 150 14.42 -4.24 13.59
C ARG A 150 15.71 -3.81 14.29
N PRO A 151 16.37 -4.67 15.09
CA PRO A 151 17.72 -4.39 15.55
C PRO A 151 18.64 -4.36 14.32
N GLY A 152 19.13 -3.18 13.97
CA GLY A 152 20.04 -2.97 12.85
C GLY A 152 19.50 -2.12 11.70
N HIS A 153 18.90 -0.97 12.00
CA HIS A 153 19.17 0.22 11.20
C HIS A 153 19.43 1.37 12.17
N GLU A 154 20.62 1.33 12.77
CA GLU A 154 21.30 2.58 13.08
C GLU A 154 21.19 3.46 11.85
N THR A 155 21.01 4.76 12.11
CA THR A 155 21.32 5.88 11.24
C THR A 155 22.54 5.55 10.38
N ASN A 156 22.33 4.88 9.26
CA ASN A 156 23.29 4.83 8.18
C ASN A 156 23.22 6.24 7.61
N ALA A 157 24.11 7.09 8.13
CA ALA A 157 24.78 8.05 7.29
C ALA A 157 24.94 7.41 5.91
N LEU A 158 24.34 8.06 4.92
CA LEU A 158 24.50 7.83 3.48
C LEU A 158 25.82 7.12 3.20
N THR A 159 25.78 5.80 3.20
CA THR A 159 26.82 4.99 2.59
C THR A 159 26.13 4.51 1.34
N GLU A 160 26.38 5.28 0.27
CA GLU A 160 26.10 4.94 -1.12
C GLU A 160 26.36 3.44 -1.30
N GLN A 161 25.29 2.63 -1.23
CA GLN A 161 25.36 1.33 -1.86
C GLN A 161 25.27 1.64 -3.36
N PRO A 162 26.25 1.24 -4.17
CA PRO A 162 26.18 1.48 -5.60
C PRO A 162 24.88 0.86 -6.11
N ILE A 163 24.01 1.69 -6.68
CA ILE A 163 22.73 1.26 -7.23
C ILE A 163 23.04 0.24 -8.32
N THR A 164 22.94 -1.05 -8.00
CA THR A 164 23.06 -2.13 -8.97
C THR A 164 21.86 -2.05 -9.91
N HIS A 165 22.07 -1.40 -11.06
CA HIS A 165 21.10 -1.33 -12.14
C HIS A 165 21.52 -2.22 -13.31
N ASN A 166 20.55 -2.79 -14.00
CA ASN A 166 20.77 -3.54 -15.24
C ASN A 166 20.70 -2.65 -16.50
N LEU A 167 20.74 -1.31 -16.34
CA LEU A 167 20.79 -0.41 -17.49
C LEU A 167 22.07 -0.66 -18.31
N PRO A 168 22.01 -0.53 -19.65
CA PRO A 168 23.19 -0.68 -20.50
C PRO A 168 24.36 0.19 -20.02
N SER A 169 25.60 -0.23 -20.28
CA SER A 169 26.78 0.60 -19.96
C SER A 169 27.00 1.76 -20.94
N ARG A 170 26.31 1.75 -22.09
CA ARG A 170 26.42 2.77 -23.14
C ARG A 170 25.38 3.87 -22.93
N TRP A 171 25.69 4.83 -22.07
CA TRP A 171 24.95 6.10 -21.96
C TRP A 171 25.85 7.25 -22.39
N SER A 172 25.37 8.10 -23.29
CA SER A 172 26.16 9.24 -23.79
C SER A 172 26.18 10.43 -22.82
N GLY A 173 25.41 10.38 -21.73
CA GLY A 173 25.27 11.47 -20.75
C GLY A 173 24.66 12.76 -21.32
N ARG A 174 24.27 12.75 -22.59
CA ARG A 174 23.83 13.93 -23.33
C ARG A 174 22.61 13.58 -24.18
N PHE A 175 21.44 13.65 -23.56
CA PHE A 175 20.16 13.56 -24.23
C PHE A 175 19.72 14.95 -24.72
N ILE A 176 19.45 15.08 -26.01
CA ILE A 176 19.17 16.36 -26.66
C ILE A 176 17.70 16.39 -27.09
N GLY A 177 16.95 17.39 -26.62
CA GLY A 177 15.55 17.57 -26.96
C GLY A 177 14.59 16.67 -26.17
N ARG A 178 13.32 16.63 -26.59
CA ARG A 178 12.25 15.81 -25.96
C ARG A 178 12.03 16.07 -24.46
N SER A 179 12.31 17.29 -24.00
CA SER A 179 12.08 17.72 -22.61
C SER A 179 10.61 17.57 -22.19
N PHE A 180 9.68 17.81 -23.11
CA PHE A 180 8.25 17.58 -22.87
C PHE A 180 7.94 16.11 -22.59
N ASP A 181 8.52 15.19 -23.36
CA ASP A 181 8.32 13.75 -23.15
C ASP A 181 8.92 13.29 -21.83
N MET A 182 10.10 13.81 -21.47
CA MET A 182 10.75 13.54 -20.19
C MET A 182 9.89 14.04 -19.02
N GLU A 183 9.35 15.26 -19.10
CA GLU A 183 8.46 15.77 -18.04
C GLU A 183 7.15 14.96 -17.98
N ALA A 184 6.57 14.57 -19.13
CA ALA A 184 5.38 13.72 -19.15
C ALA A 184 5.62 12.36 -18.51
N ILE A 185 6.79 11.75 -18.74
CA ILE A 185 7.20 10.50 -18.09
C ILE A 185 7.39 10.72 -16.58
N ARG A 186 8.04 11.81 -16.19
CA ARG A 186 8.21 12.17 -14.77
C ARG A 186 6.88 12.32 -14.05
N GLN A 187 5.92 13.05 -14.64
CA GLN A 187 4.58 13.21 -14.10
C GLN A 187 3.81 11.88 -14.06
N TRP A 188 3.97 11.03 -15.08
CA TRP A 188 3.43 9.68 -15.05
C TRP A 188 4.02 8.83 -13.92
N MET A 189 5.33 8.93 -13.65
CA MET A 189 5.98 8.18 -12.57
C MET A 189 5.50 8.60 -11.18
N LEU A 190 5.03 9.84 -11.03
CA LEU A 190 4.35 10.34 -9.83
C LEU A 190 2.87 9.92 -9.77
N SER A 191 2.33 9.35 -10.85
CA SER A 191 0.95 8.91 -10.93
C SER A 191 0.77 7.47 -10.41
N PRO A 192 -0.45 7.08 -10.01
CA PRO A 192 -0.74 5.71 -9.59
C PRO A 192 -0.81 4.72 -10.76
N SER A 193 -0.57 5.14 -12.01
CA SER A 193 -0.65 4.26 -13.18
C SER A 193 0.59 3.36 -13.24
N PRO A 194 0.44 2.03 -13.17
CA PRO A 194 1.58 1.11 -13.22
C PRO A 194 2.18 0.99 -14.63
N VAL A 195 1.54 1.54 -15.66
CA VAL A 195 1.93 1.39 -17.07
C VAL A 195 1.92 2.74 -17.79
N CYS A 196 2.97 3.00 -18.57
CA CYS A 196 3.05 4.07 -19.56
C CYS A 196 3.23 3.47 -20.95
N LEU A 197 2.45 3.96 -21.92
CA LEU A 197 2.63 3.63 -23.32
C LEU A 197 3.33 4.78 -24.03
N ILE A 198 4.56 4.54 -24.48
CA ILE A 198 5.31 5.50 -25.32
C ILE A 198 5.12 5.09 -26.78
N THR A 199 4.33 5.87 -27.53
CA THR A 199 4.03 5.61 -28.94
C THR A 199 4.89 6.45 -29.88
N GLY A 200 4.92 6.07 -31.16
CA GLY A 200 5.64 6.79 -32.20
C GLY A 200 6.19 5.85 -33.28
N TRP A 201 6.56 6.43 -34.41
CA TRP A 201 7.09 5.71 -35.58
C TRP A 201 8.41 4.98 -35.27
N ALA A 202 8.78 4.02 -36.12
CA ALA A 202 10.08 3.37 -36.06
C ALA A 202 11.21 4.42 -36.19
N GLY A 203 12.32 4.24 -35.46
CA GLY A 203 13.44 5.18 -35.47
C GLY A 203 13.28 6.47 -34.65
N MET A 204 12.09 6.76 -34.09
CA MET A 204 11.83 7.99 -33.31
C MET A 204 12.46 8.03 -31.90
N GLY A 205 13.36 7.11 -31.57
CA GLY A 205 14.07 7.13 -30.28
C GLY A 205 13.22 6.85 -29.04
N LYS A 206 12.13 6.08 -29.15
CA LYS A 206 11.28 5.66 -28.01
C LYS A 206 12.09 4.94 -26.92
N THR A 207 12.92 3.99 -27.35
CA THR A 207 13.84 3.26 -26.46
C THR A 207 14.84 4.21 -25.81
N THR A 208 15.37 5.17 -26.57
CA THR A 208 16.30 6.18 -26.06
C THR A 208 15.67 7.05 -24.96
N VAL A 209 14.44 7.52 -25.16
CA VAL A 209 13.67 8.28 -24.16
C VAL A 209 13.43 7.44 -22.89
N THR A 210 13.12 6.16 -23.05
CA THR A 210 12.85 5.25 -21.92
C THR A 210 14.13 5.02 -21.11
N LEU A 211 15.26 4.81 -21.79
CA LEU A 211 16.55 4.65 -21.15
C LEU A 211 16.97 5.92 -20.43
N GLU A 212 16.77 7.10 -21.03
CA GLU A 212 17.11 8.38 -20.40
C GLU A 212 16.34 8.61 -19.10
N ALA A 213 15.02 8.34 -19.12
CA ALA A 213 14.21 8.40 -17.91
C ALA A 213 14.71 7.41 -16.84
N ALA A 214 15.11 6.20 -17.25
CA ALA A 214 15.65 5.20 -16.33
C ALA A 214 17.00 5.62 -15.72
N TYR A 215 17.93 6.18 -16.51
CA TYR A 215 19.18 6.74 -15.97
C TYR A 215 18.92 7.92 -15.03
N SER A 216 17.93 8.76 -15.34
CA SER A 216 17.53 9.90 -14.50
C SER A 216 17.01 9.45 -13.13
N CYS A 217 16.48 8.22 -13.02
CA CYS A 217 16.02 7.64 -11.75
C CYS A 217 17.12 6.95 -10.94
N VAL A 218 18.31 6.75 -11.53
CA VAL A 218 19.47 6.07 -10.92
C VAL A 218 20.50 7.06 -10.40
N GLY A 219 20.56 8.28 -10.93
CA GLY A 219 21.54 9.28 -10.48
C GLY A 219 21.23 9.85 -9.10
N ASP A 220 22.26 10.04 -8.26
CA ASP A 220 22.16 10.67 -6.92
C ASP A 220 21.85 12.18 -6.95
N THR A 221 21.71 12.75 -8.14
CA THR A 221 21.39 14.17 -8.35
C THR A 221 20.13 14.27 -9.21
N SER A 222 19.00 14.71 -8.63
CA SER A 222 17.91 15.50 -9.24
C SER A 222 16.49 15.02 -8.93
N ASP A 223 15.53 15.91 -9.21
CA ASP A 223 14.08 15.92 -8.93
C ASP A 223 13.24 14.73 -9.47
N TRP A 224 13.86 13.58 -9.75
CA TRP A 224 13.21 12.39 -10.32
C TRP A 224 12.83 11.36 -9.23
N PRO A 225 11.69 10.66 -9.36
CA PRO A 225 11.27 9.68 -8.38
C PRO A 225 12.22 8.48 -8.32
N ALA A 226 12.67 8.11 -7.11
CA ALA A 226 13.43 6.88 -6.91
C ALA A 226 12.54 5.66 -7.20
N PHE A 227 13.00 4.75 -8.06
CA PHE A 227 12.25 3.56 -8.44
C PHE A 227 13.14 2.32 -8.43
N ASN A 228 12.71 1.28 -7.72
CA ASN A 228 13.50 0.05 -7.56
C ASN A 228 13.53 -0.83 -8.82
N SER A 229 12.57 -0.66 -9.73
CA SER A 229 12.49 -1.47 -10.95
C SER A 229 11.62 -0.81 -12.03
N ILE A 230 12.20 -0.47 -13.18
CA ILE A 230 11.48 -0.10 -14.39
C ILE A 230 11.59 -1.26 -15.38
N ILE A 231 10.46 -1.86 -15.76
CA ILE A 231 10.41 -2.89 -16.81
C ILE A 231 9.97 -2.22 -18.11
N GLY A 232 10.91 -1.97 -19.01
CA GLY A 232 10.64 -1.47 -20.35
C GLY A 232 10.34 -2.61 -21.32
N VAL A 233 9.14 -2.66 -21.89
CA VAL A 233 8.81 -3.56 -23.00
C VAL A 233 8.74 -2.74 -24.28
N ALA A 234 9.73 -2.90 -25.15
CA ALA A 234 9.73 -2.28 -26.47
C ALA A 234 9.07 -3.22 -27.49
N LEU A 235 7.87 -2.85 -27.95
CA LEU A 235 7.23 -3.52 -29.08
C LEU A 235 7.78 -2.93 -30.39
N ILE A 236 8.48 -3.75 -31.15
CA ILE A 236 8.87 -3.43 -32.53
C ILE A 236 7.74 -3.94 -33.42
N GLY A 237 6.95 -3.02 -33.97
CA GLY A 237 6.06 -3.36 -35.08
C GLY A 237 6.91 -3.79 -36.27
N LYS A 238 6.75 -5.04 -36.71
CA LYS A 238 7.12 -5.43 -38.06
C LYS A 238 5.95 -5.04 -38.95
N ASP A 239 6.20 -4.15 -39.89
CA ASP A 239 5.35 -3.99 -41.07
C ASP A 239 5.38 -5.29 -41.90
#